data_AF-A0A8A4TLL3-F1
#
_entry.id   AF-A0A8A4TLL3-F1
#
_cell.length_a   1.000
_cell.length_b   1.000
_cell.length_c   1.000
_cell.angle_alpha   90.00
_cell.angle_beta   90.00
_cell.angle_gamma   90.00
#
_symmetry.space_group_name_H-M   'P 1'
#
loop_
_entity.id
_entity.type
_entity.pdbx_description
1 polymer ?
#
loop_
_entity_poly.entity_id
_entity_poly.type
_entity_poly.pdbx_seq_one_letter_code
_entity_poly.pdbx_strand_id
1 'polypeptide(L)'
;MGTRKQCGEDMNAERWRGLGLRTLMLVIWFGLSVSVMAQQGPSWYFQVDEHNVGIGGHDPVAYFTEGKALEGKPGIEATHEGVVYHFATKANRKAFQKNPDRYAPRFGGWCALGAGADPQKLGFGNLRFPSDPENFKIIDDKLYLFARLPGFDAKATWEQGDQAELRRRAESFWQSRRELAGSIKGLPEGMHPRAPMETAQFAFLLGSWENEVKSMVDIENKRYGQPVKGIWTAKFASEGFGIQDEWRAVGWVGAGGPTIRSFDPVSRKWVMTYIPVNQPRDNTWLMEGAFDEKGNLEGQFESTDRRGRPFIQKVFFYDIEKDRFSWRADRSYDGGKTWIEGFMVAVQKRIQEEPGS
;
A
#
# COMPACT_ATOMS: atom_id res chain seq x y z
N MET A 1 -25.45 -86.59 73.37
CA MET A 1 -25.23 -85.26 73.99
C MET A 1 -25.09 -84.27 72.84
N GLY A 2 -26.18 -83.64 72.39
CA GLY A 2 -26.58 -82.25 72.71
C GLY A 2 -25.78 -81.23 71.86
N THR A 3 -26.28 -80.16 71.24
CA THR A 3 -27.58 -79.47 71.15
C THR A 3 -27.36 -78.23 70.25
N ARG A 4 -28.41 -77.77 69.53
CA ARG A 4 -28.66 -76.36 69.05
C ARG A 4 -27.78 -75.81 67.92
N LYS A 5 -28.17 -74.89 67.01
CA LYS A 5 -29.31 -73.97 66.68
C LYS A 5 -29.02 -73.55 65.19
N GLN A 6 -29.92 -73.53 64.20
CA GLN A 6 -31.09 -72.68 63.87
C GLN A 6 -30.82 -71.17 63.59
N CYS A 7 -31.38 -70.71 62.46
CA CYS A 7 -31.53 -69.35 61.88
C CYS A 7 -30.30 -68.67 61.24
N GLY A 8 -30.41 -67.97 60.10
CA GLY A 8 -31.61 -67.64 59.31
C GLY A 8 -31.32 -66.92 57.97
N GLU A 9 -32.39 -66.87 57.17
CA GLU A 9 -32.63 -66.11 55.94
C GLU A 9 -32.58 -64.57 56.10
N ASP A 10 -32.31 -63.93 54.96
CA ASP A 10 -32.85 -62.67 54.43
C ASP A 10 -32.78 -61.35 55.23
N MET A 11 -32.18 -60.33 54.62
CA MET A 11 -32.92 -59.21 54.00
C MET A 11 -32.03 -58.01 53.67
N ASN A 12 -32.47 -57.28 52.65
CA ASN A 12 -31.94 -56.02 52.14
C ASN A 12 -31.89 -54.85 53.15
N ALA A 13 -31.00 -53.91 52.80
CA ALA A 13 -31.02 -52.46 53.01
C ALA A 13 -30.23 -51.88 54.21
N GLU A 14 -29.22 -51.06 53.92
CA GLU A 14 -28.98 -49.71 54.49
C GLU A 14 -27.75 -49.05 53.82
N ARG A 15 -27.95 -47.98 53.06
CA ARG A 15 -27.65 -46.56 53.39
C ARG A 15 -26.15 -46.20 53.62
N TRP A 16 -25.61 -45.49 52.61
CA TRP A 16 -24.70 -44.32 52.64
C TRP A 16 -23.40 -44.35 53.47
N ARG A 17 -22.25 -44.19 52.77
CA ARG A 17 -21.28 -43.06 52.82
C ARG A 17 -19.88 -43.53 52.41
N GLY A 18 -19.28 -42.86 51.43
CA GLY A 18 -17.85 -43.05 51.12
C GLY A 18 -17.39 -42.23 49.91
N LEU A 19 -16.65 -41.16 50.18
CA LEU A 19 -15.92 -40.31 49.24
C LEU A 19 -15.14 -41.11 48.17
N GLY A 20 -15.09 -40.58 46.94
CA GLY A 20 -14.21 -41.13 45.90
C GLY A 20 -14.27 -40.41 44.57
N LEU A 21 -14.00 -39.11 44.58
CA LEU A 21 -13.75 -38.29 43.39
C LEU A 21 -12.62 -38.93 42.53
N ARG A 22 -12.80 -38.96 41.21
CA ARG A 22 -11.79 -39.00 40.11
C ARG A 22 -11.96 -40.16 39.12
N THR A 23 -12.92 -40.05 38.21
CA THR A 23 -12.65 -40.37 36.81
C THR A 23 -13.43 -39.38 35.92
N LEU A 24 -12.66 -38.40 35.47
CA LEU A 24 -12.95 -37.30 34.56
C LEU A 24 -13.76 -37.75 33.32
N MET A 25 -15.02 -37.33 33.20
CA MET A 25 -15.65 -37.07 31.90
C MET A 25 -15.49 -35.58 31.60
N LEU A 26 -14.28 -35.19 31.20
CA LEU A 26 -14.01 -33.87 30.63
C LEU A 26 -14.32 -33.98 29.13
N VAL A 27 -15.59 -33.82 28.77
CA VAL A 27 -15.96 -33.48 27.40
C VAL A 27 -15.40 -32.08 27.17
N ILE A 28 -14.22 -32.04 26.56
CA ILE A 28 -13.55 -30.82 26.12
C ILE A 28 -14.45 -30.19 25.06
N TRP A 29 -15.30 -29.27 25.50
CA TRP A 29 -15.97 -28.30 24.66
C TRP A 29 -14.90 -27.31 24.18
N PHE A 30 -14.06 -27.75 23.24
CA PHE A 30 -13.27 -26.83 22.43
C PHE A 30 -14.28 -26.14 21.51
N GLY A 31 -14.90 -25.09 22.02
CA GLY A 31 -15.50 -24.08 21.17
C GLY A 31 -14.40 -23.66 20.22
N LEU A 32 -14.55 -24.02 18.95
CA LEU A 32 -13.85 -23.38 17.85
C LEU A 32 -14.23 -21.90 17.90
N SER A 33 -13.52 -21.14 18.72
CA SER A 33 -13.29 -19.73 18.50
C SER A 33 -12.54 -19.66 17.17
N VAL A 34 -13.29 -19.73 16.08
CA VAL A 34 -12.83 -19.15 14.83
C VAL A 34 -12.79 -17.67 15.15
N SER A 35 -11.64 -17.21 15.67
CA SER A 35 -11.25 -15.84 15.49
C SER A 35 -11.28 -15.66 13.98
N VAL A 36 -12.39 -15.12 13.49
CA VAL A 36 -12.39 -14.41 12.22
C VAL A 36 -11.32 -13.36 12.47
N MET A 37 -10.09 -13.65 12.05
CA MET A 37 -9.12 -12.61 11.87
C MET A 37 -9.81 -11.69 10.89
N ALA A 38 -10.31 -10.56 11.39
CA ALA A 38 -10.89 -9.52 10.58
C ALA A 38 -9.88 -9.36 9.44
N GLN A 39 -10.31 -9.74 8.25
CA GLN A 39 -9.48 -9.69 7.07
C GLN A 39 -8.92 -8.27 7.07
N GLN A 40 -7.61 -8.14 7.27
CA GLN A 40 -6.93 -6.85 7.31
C GLN A 40 -7.06 -6.31 5.89
N GLY A 41 -8.23 -5.73 5.60
CA GLY A 41 -8.49 -4.96 4.42
C GLY A 41 -7.41 -3.90 4.38
N PRO A 42 -6.87 -3.60 3.21
CA PRO A 42 -5.60 -2.92 3.20
C PRO A 42 -5.87 -1.48 3.66
N SER A 43 -5.35 -1.13 4.85
CA SER A 43 -5.60 0.14 5.53
C SER A 43 -4.86 1.32 4.86
N TRP A 44 -3.89 1.02 3.99
CA TRP A 44 -3.04 1.95 3.23
C TRP A 44 -3.74 3.02 2.38
N TYR A 45 -5.03 2.87 2.06
CA TYR A 45 -5.76 3.92 1.35
C TYR A 45 -6.41 4.91 2.33
N PHE A 46 -6.60 4.51 3.58
CA PHE A 46 -7.21 5.34 4.60
C PHE A 46 -6.20 6.27 5.26
N GLN A 47 -6.69 7.40 5.77
CA GLN A 47 -5.95 8.22 6.69
C GLN A 47 -6.15 7.66 8.10
N VAL A 48 -5.14 6.92 8.59
CA VAL A 48 -5.12 6.33 9.93
C VAL A 48 -3.81 6.65 10.66
N ASP A 49 -3.81 6.51 11.98
CA ASP A 49 -2.60 6.56 12.80
C ASP A 49 -1.86 5.21 12.84
N GLU A 50 -0.78 5.12 13.63
CA GLU A 50 0.00 3.90 13.83
C GLU A 50 -0.78 2.71 14.41
N HIS A 51 -1.99 2.95 14.94
CA HIS A 51 -2.89 1.94 15.51
C HIS A 51 -4.07 1.62 14.59
N ASN A 52 -4.04 2.08 13.33
CA ASN A 52 -5.13 2.00 12.36
C ASN A 52 -6.41 2.74 12.79
N VAL A 53 -6.32 3.72 13.70
CA VAL A 53 -7.47 4.52 14.10
C VAL A 53 -7.74 5.60 13.07
N GLY A 54 -8.95 5.62 12.54
CA GLY A 54 -9.40 6.62 11.56
C GLY A 54 -9.82 7.93 12.21
N ILE A 55 -9.87 9.00 11.41
CA ILE A 55 -10.45 10.31 11.77
C ILE A 55 -9.96 10.90 13.11
N GLY A 56 -8.71 10.59 13.48
CA GLY A 56 -8.12 11.03 14.74
C GLY A 56 -8.89 10.56 15.97
N GLY A 57 -9.56 9.39 15.89
CA GLY A 57 -10.33 8.83 17.01
C GLY A 57 -11.68 9.50 17.29
N HIS A 58 -12.18 10.34 16.37
CA HIS A 58 -13.51 10.94 16.50
C HIS A 58 -14.63 9.93 16.18
N ASP A 59 -15.83 10.20 16.69
CA ASP A 59 -17.02 9.40 16.45
C ASP A 59 -17.62 9.71 15.06
N PRO A 60 -17.60 8.77 14.10
CA PRO A 60 -18.11 9.00 12.75
C PRO A 60 -19.63 9.20 12.72
N VAL A 61 -20.37 8.69 13.72
CA VAL A 61 -21.82 8.87 13.80
C VAL A 61 -22.15 10.27 14.29
N ALA A 62 -21.30 10.86 15.13
CA ALA A 62 -21.56 12.15 15.76
C ALA A 62 -21.67 13.31 14.76
N TYR A 63 -20.98 13.21 13.62
CA TYR A 63 -21.13 14.15 12.52
C TYR A 63 -22.55 14.24 11.96
N PHE A 64 -23.32 13.15 12.04
CA PHE A 64 -24.67 13.07 11.49
C PHE A 64 -25.74 13.33 12.53
N THR A 65 -25.53 12.87 13.77
CA THR A 65 -26.53 12.95 14.84
C THR A 65 -26.41 14.24 15.66
N GLU A 66 -25.19 14.63 16.03
CA GLU A 66 -24.91 15.83 16.83
C GLU A 66 -24.46 17.02 15.96
N GLY A 67 -24.10 16.77 14.70
CA GLY A 67 -23.66 17.83 13.78
C GLY A 67 -22.32 18.45 14.17
N LYS A 68 -21.46 17.70 14.87
CA LYS A 68 -20.12 18.14 15.28
C LYS A 68 -19.17 16.95 15.41
N ALA A 69 -17.88 17.23 15.34
CA ALA A 69 -16.84 16.28 15.70
C ALA A 69 -16.90 16.05 17.23
N LEU A 70 -17.01 14.78 17.65
CA LEU A 70 -16.89 14.40 19.04
C LEU A 70 -15.81 13.34 19.18
N GLU A 71 -14.94 13.48 20.17
CA GLU A 71 -13.96 12.44 20.47
C GLU A 71 -14.64 11.14 20.87
N GLY A 72 -14.20 10.05 20.25
CA GLY A 72 -14.59 8.71 20.62
C GLY A 72 -13.76 8.20 21.81
N LYS A 73 -14.27 7.17 22.48
CA LYS A 73 -13.55 6.50 23.58
C LYS A 73 -12.86 5.26 23.02
N PRO A 74 -11.56 5.04 23.25
CA PRO A 74 -10.87 3.83 22.78
C PRO A 74 -11.54 2.52 23.23
N GLY A 75 -12.14 2.50 24.42
CA GLY A 75 -12.91 1.33 24.91
C GLY A 75 -14.28 1.12 24.24
N ILE A 76 -14.70 1.98 23.32
CA ILE A 76 -15.94 1.85 22.55
C ILE A 76 -15.58 1.96 21.07
N GLU A 77 -15.23 0.82 20.46
CA GLU A 77 -14.68 0.79 19.10
C GLU A 77 -15.35 -0.25 18.19
N ALA A 78 -15.26 -0.04 16.88
CA ALA A 78 -15.64 -1.01 15.86
C ALA A 78 -14.72 -0.87 14.65
N THR A 79 -14.43 -1.99 14.00
CA THR A 79 -13.59 -2.02 12.79
C THR A 79 -14.47 -2.11 11.55
N HIS A 80 -14.15 -1.31 10.53
CA HIS A 80 -14.75 -1.40 9.19
C HIS A 80 -13.68 -1.21 8.12
N GLU A 81 -13.67 -2.07 7.09
CA GLU A 81 -12.65 -2.06 6.01
C GLU A 81 -11.19 -2.00 6.52
N GLY A 82 -10.90 -2.55 7.71
CA GLY A 82 -9.56 -2.53 8.33
C GLY A 82 -9.23 -1.28 9.14
N VAL A 83 -10.14 -0.29 9.23
CA VAL A 83 -9.99 0.91 10.04
C VAL A 83 -10.71 0.76 11.37
N VAL A 84 -10.04 1.14 12.46
CA VAL A 84 -10.63 1.23 13.80
C VAL A 84 -11.32 2.59 13.96
N TYR A 85 -12.60 2.57 14.33
CA TYR A 85 -13.36 3.77 14.67
C TYR A 85 -13.73 3.74 16.15
N HIS A 86 -13.51 4.85 16.84
CA HIS A 86 -13.95 5.06 18.22
C HIS A 86 -15.32 5.74 18.26
N PHE A 87 -16.04 5.57 19.36
CA PHE A 87 -17.38 6.16 19.52
C PHE A 87 -17.53 6.84 20.88
N ALA A 88 -18.23 7.97 20.91
CA ALA A 88 -18.53 8.70 22.14
C ALA A 88 -19.51 7.90 23.03
N THR A 89 -20.39 7.12 22.39
CA THR A 89 -21.41 6.29 23.06
C THR A 89 -21.52 4.88 22.45
N LYS A 90 -21.99 3.92 23.26
CA LYS A 90 -22.31 2.57 22.78
C LYS A 90 -23.47 2.57 21.75
N ALA A 91 -24.36 3.57 21.82
CA ALA A 91 -25.45 3.73 20.87
C ALA A 91 -24.92 4.10 19.48
N ASN A 92 -23.96 5.03 19.41
CA ASN A 92 -23.29 5.42 18.18
C ASN A 92 -22.54 4.24 17.55
N ARG A 93 -21.75 3.51 18.34
CA ARG A 93 -21.12 2.25 17.88
C ARG A 93 -22.13 1.30 17.25
N LYS A 94 -23.28 1.08 17.92
CA LYS A 94 -24.34 0.20 17.42
C LYS A 94 -24.98 0.74 16.13
N ALA A 95 -25.13 2.06 15.99
CA ALA A 95 -25.63 2.69 14.76
C ALA A 95 -24.63 2.50 13.60
N PHE A 96 -23.33 2.73 13.86
CA PHE A 96 -22.28 2.51 12.88
C PHE A 96 -22.25 1.07 12.40
N GLN A 97 -22.23 0.09 13.31
CA GLN A 97 -22.21 -1.34 12.95
C GLN A 97 -23.41 -1.79 12.09
N LYS A 98 -24.54 -1.09 12.16
CA LYS A 98 -25.72 -1.38 11.33
C LYS A 98 -25.58 -0.86 9.91
N ASN A 99 -24.86 0.24 9.70
CA ASN A 99 -24.71 0.87 8.39
C ASN A 99 -23.39 1.65 8.30
N PRO A 100 -22.24 0.95 8.29
CA PRO A 100 -20.94 1.62 8.38
C PRO A 100 -20.65 2.50 7.17
N ASP A 101 -21.09 2.11 5.97
CA ASP A 101 -20.89 2.86 4.72
C ASP A 101 -21.61 4.21 4.67
N ARG A 102 -22.60 4.42 5.53
CA ARG A 102 -23.24 5.73 5.73
C ARG A 102 -22.33 6.67 6.51
N TYR A 103 -21.75 6.17 7.60
CA TYR A 103 -21.06 6.99 8.60
C TYR A 103 -19.56 7.13 8.34
N ALA A 104 -18.93 6.13 7.72
CA ALA A 104 -17.52 6.17 7.38
C ALA A 104 -17.22 7.35 6.42
N PRO A 105 -16.08 8.03 6.56
CA PRO A 105 -15.70 9.11 5.67
C PRO A 105 -15.66 8.66 4.21
N ARG A 106 -16.22 9.46 3.30
CA ARG A 106 -16.37 9.11 1.89
C ARG A 106 -15.04 8.75 1.22
N PHE A 107 -13.98 9.47 1.59
CA PHE A 107 -12.63 9.32 1.04
C PHE A 107 -11.64 8.79 2.05
N GLY A 108 -12.10 7.88 2.93
CA GLY A 108 -11.23 7.14 3.83
C GLY A 108 -10.50 7.99 4.86
N GLY A 109 -11.00 9.18 5.18
CA GLY A 109 -10.39 10.10 6.14
C GLY A 109 -9.64 11.28 5.49
N TRP A 110 -9.29 11.19 4.21
CA TRP A 110 -8.54 12.26 3.55
C TRP A 110 -9.38 13.49 3.20
N CYS A 111 -8.71 14.63 3.03
CA CYS A 111 -9.30 15.88 2.57
C CYS A 111 -9.99 15.71 1.21
N ALA A 112 -11.28 16.04 1.14
CA ALA A 112 -12.09 15.94 -0.07
C ALA A 112 -11.66 16.92 -1.17
N LEU A 113 -11.19 18.11 -0.80
CA LEU A 113 -10.69 19.09 -1.78
C LEU A 113 -9.39 18.62 -2.43
N GLY A 114 -8.46 18.04 -1.66
CA GLY A 114 -7.12 17.69 -2.14
C GLY A 114 -7.15 16.77 -3.35
N ALA A 115 -8.00 15.76 -3.33
CA ALA A 115 -8.16 14.81 -4.44
C ALA A 115 -9.02 15.34 -5.60
N GLY A 116 -9.87 16.34 -5.34
CA GLY A 116 -10.83 16.85 -6.32
C GLY A 116 -10.35 18.08 -7.09
N ALA A 117 -9.52 18.91 -6.49
CA ALA A 117 -9.08 20.16 -7.08
C ALA A 117 -7.87 19.97 -7.99
N ASP A 118 -7.68 20.95 -8.87
CA ASP A 118 -6.49 21.05 -9.71
C ASP A 118 -5.30 21.53 -8.86
N PRO A 119 -4.22 20.73 -8.70
CA PRO A 119 -3.08 21.12 -7.87
C PRO A 119 -2.39 22.39 -8.34
N GLN A 120 -2.41 22.69 -9.65
CA GLN A 120 -1.84 23.94 -10.16
C GLN A 120 -2.67 25.15 -9.72
N LYS A 121 -3.99 25.01 -9.61
CA LYS A 121 -4.88 26.08 -9.12
C LYS A 121 -4.86 26.20 -7.60
N LEU A 122 -4.68 25.09 -6.89
CA LEU A 122 -4.54 25.09 -5.43
C LEU A 122 -3.19 25.65 -4.96
N GLY A 123 -2.17 25.62 -5.82
CA GLY A 123 -0.81 25.99 -5.44
C GLY A 123 -0.09 24.92 -4.58
N PHE A 124 -0.64 23.70 -4.51
CA PHE A 124 -0.04 22.57 -3.81
C PHE A 124 0.05 21.35 -4.74
N GLY A 125 1.21 20.70 -4.80
CA GLY A 125 1.42 19.51 -5.64
C GLY A 125 0.90 18.19 -5.04
N ASN A 126 0.68 18.15 -3.73
CA ASN A 126 0.15 16.94 -3.06
C ASN A 126 -1.39 16.91 -3.17
N LEU A 127 -1.96 15.76 -3.51
CA LEU A 127 -3.43 15.55 -3.58
C LEU A 127 -4.00 14.83 -2.35
N ARG A 128 -3.14 14.34 -1.46
CA ARG A 128 -3.51 13.65 -0.22
C ARG A 128 -3.13 14.48 1.00
N PHE A 129 -4.07 15.27 1.48
CA PHE A 129 -3.92 16.01 2.74
C PHE A 129 -4.68 15.30 3.87
N PRO A 130 -4.04 15.09 5.03
CA PRO A 130 -4.76 14.71 6.25
C PRO A 130 -5.91 15.67 6.49
N SER A 131 -7.04 15.14 6.96
CA SER A 131 -8.16 16.00 7.33
C SER A 131 -8.01 16.56 8.74
N ASP A 132 -8.67 17.69 8.97
CA ASP A 132 -9.01 18.17 10.30
C ASP A 132 -10.39 17.58 10.66
N PRO A 133 -10.51 16.75 11.71
CA PRO A 133 -11.78 16.13 12.10
C PRO A 133 -12.89 17.13 12.36
N GLU A 134 -12.59 18.38 12.72
CA GLU A 134 -13.60 19.43 12.95
C GLU A 134 -14.02 20.14 11.65
N ASN A 135 -13.28 19.95 10.56
CA ASN A 135 -13.58 20.58 9.27
C ASN A 135 -14.28 19.60 8.34
N PHE A 136 -15.61 19.51 8.44
CA PHE A 136 -16.40 18.49 7.74
C PHE A 136 -17.66 19.05 7.08
N LYS A 137 -18.28 18.23 6.22
CA LYS A 137 -19.60 18.48 5.63
C LYS A 137 -20.31 17.16 5.38
N ILE A 138 -21.62 17.12 5.64
CA ILE A 138 -22.49 16.04 5.16
C ILE A 138 -23.08 16.47 3.82
N ILE A 139 -22.86 15.67 2.77
CA ILE A 139 -23.40 15.89 1.43
C ILE A 139 -24.01 14.58 0.96
N ASP A 140 -25.28 14.58 0.55
CA ASP A 140 -26.00 13.38 0.10
C ASP A 140 -25.88 12.19 1.08
N ASP A 141 -26.04 12.47 2.38
CA ASP A 141 -25.91 11.49 3.48
C ASP A 141 -24.54 10.80 3.57
N LYS A 142 -23.48 11.47 3.09
CA LYS A 142 -22.08 11.02 3.20
C LYS A 142 -21.21 12.06 3.91
N LEU A 143 -20.26 11.58 4.71
CA LEU A 143 -19.29 12.40 5.44
C LEU A 143 -18.10 12.77 4.57
N TYR A 144 -17.89 14.07 4.37
CA TYR A 144 -16.71 14.64 3.73
C TYR A 144 -15.89 15.38 4.78
N LEU A 145 -14.58 15.13 4.79
CA LEU A 145 -13.63 15.78 5.68
C LEU A 145 -12.68 16.68 4.87
N PHE A 146 -12.17 17.72 5.50
CA PHE A 146 -11.37 18.75 4.84
C PHE A 146 -10.13 19.06 5.67
N ALA A 147 -9.02 19.39 5.01
CA ALA A 147 -7.82 19.85 5.69
C ALA A 147 -7.99 21.29 6.19
N ARG A 148 -7.33 21.61 7.29
CA ARG A 148 -7.07 22.99 7.71
C ARG A 148 -5.56 23.15 7.81
N LEU A 149 -4.99 23.96 6.93
CA LEU A 149 -3.55 24.26 6.88
C LEU A 149 -3.34 25.72 7.30
N PRO A 150 -2.13 26.11 7.74
CA PRO A 150 -1.82 27.51 8.02
C PRO A 150 -2.17 28.42 6.83
N GLY A 151 -3.12 29.33 7.03
CA GLY A 151 -3.59 30.25 6.00
C GLY A 151 -4.50 29.66 4.91
N PHE A 152 -4.94 28.40 5.04
CA PHE A 152 -5.76 27.73 4.02
C PHE A 152 -6.82 26.81 4.65
N ASP A 153 -8.09 27.09 4.36
CA ASP A 153 -9.23 26.24 4.76
C ASP A 153 -9.81 25.53 3.53
N ALA A 154 -9.60 24.23 3.45
CA ALA A 154 -10.02 23.44 2.30
C ALA A 154 -11.54 23.35 2.15
N LYS A 155 -12.31 23.41 3.24
CA LYS A 155 -13.77 23.44 3.18
C LYS A 155 -14.25 24.77 2.62
N ALA A 156 -13.66 25.89 3.05
CA ALA A 156 -14.02 27.20 2.51
C ALA A 156 -13.75 27.29 1.00
N THR A 157 -12.58 26.81 0.54
CA THR A 157 -12.26 26.75 -0.89
C THR A 157 -13.21 25.83 -1.65
N TRP A 158 -13.56 24.67 -1.09
CA TRP A 158 -14.55 23.77 -1.67
C TRP A 158 -15.91 24.46 -1.84
N GLU A 159 -16.38 25.17 -0.80
CA GLU A 159 -17.70 25.82 -0.80
C GLU A 159 -17.80 26.97 -1.79
N GLN A 160 -16.68 27.63 -2.10
CA GLN A 160 -16.58 28.69 -3.11
C GLN A 160 -16.41 28.15 -4.55
N GLY A 161 -16.03 26.88 -4.69
CA GLY A 161 -15.77 26.24 -5.98
C GLY A 161 -16.99 25.54 -6.59
N ASP A 162 -16.78 24.95 -7.77
CA ASP A 162 -17.74 24.02 -8.38
C ASP A 162 -17.70 22.67 -7.62
N GLN A 163 -18.56 22.55 -6.61
CA GLN A 163 -18.63 21.37 -5.75
C GLN A 163 -18.97 20.10 -6.53
N ALA A 164 -19.72 20.18 -7.63
CA ALA A 164 -20.06 19.01 -8.42
C ALA A 164 -18.83 18.47 -9.15
N GLU A 165 -18.05 19.36 -9.78
CA GLU A 165 -16.80 18.98 -10.45
C GLU A 165 -15.74 18.50 -9.46
N LEU A 166 -15.58 19.19 -8.33
CA LEU A 166 -14.65 18.78 -7.27
C LEU A 166 -14.98 17.38 -6.75
N ARG A 167 -16.27 17.08 -6.50
CA ARG A 167 -16.73 15.73 -6.13
C ARG A 167 -16.40 14.71 -7.20
N ARG A 168 -16.76 14.98 -8.45
CA ARG A 168 -16.57 14.04 -9.57
C ARG A 168 -15.10 13.65 -9.71
N ARG A 169 -14.19 14.63 -9.62
CA ARG A 169 -12.74 14.41 -9.65
C ARG A 169 -12.25 13.60 -8.46
N ALA A 170 -12.68 13.97 -7.24
CA ALA A 170 -12.29 13.25 -6.03
C ALA A 170 -12.78 11.79 -6.05
N GLU A 171 -14.02 11.54 -6.48
CA GLU A 171 -14.56 10.19 -6.66
C GLU A 171 -13.72 9.37 -7.64
N SER A 172 -13.42 9.93 -8.82
CA SER A 172 -12.58 9.25 -9.81
C SER A 172 -11.17 8.96 -9.27
N PHE A 173 -10.58 9.91 -8.54
CA PHE A 173 -9.28 9.73 -7.91
C PHE A 173 -9.31 8.57 -6.89
N TRP A 174 -10.29 8.56 -5.97
CA TRP A 174 -10.34 7.56 -4.90
C TRP A 174 -10.79 6.19 -5.38
N GLN A 175 -11.67 6.11 -6.38
CA GLN A 175 -12.04 4.86 -7.03
C GLN A 175 -10.80 4.16 -7.60
N SER A 176 -9.96 4.88 -8.34
CA SER A 176 -8.75 4.26 -8.91
C SER A 176 -7.77 3.76 -7.85
N ARG A 177 -7.77 4.37 -6.65
CA ARG A 177 -6.94 3.91 -5.52
C ARG A 177 -7.55 2.68 -4.87
N ARG A 178 -8.87 2.61 -4.71
CA ARG A 178 -9.54 1.39 -4.24
C ARG A 178 -9.27 0.21 -5.20
N GLU A 179 -9.28 0.46 -6.51
CA GLU A 179 -8.93 -0.55 -7.53
C GLU A 179 -7.47 -0.99 -7.43
N LEU A 180 -6.52 -0.04 -7.37
CA LEU A 180 -5.11 -0.34 -7.10
C LEU A 180 -4.94 -1.09 -5.77
N ALA A 181 -5.75 -0.77 -4.77
CA ALA A 181 -5.72 -1.46 -3.50
C ALA A 181 -6.08 -2.94 -3.62
N GLY A 182 -7.10 -3.23 -4.44
CA GLY A 182 -7.52 -4.59 -4.70
C GLY A 182 -6.54 -5.39 -5.56
N SER A 183 -5.72 -4.71 -6.38
CA SER A 183 -4.79 -5.40 -7.31
C SER A 183 -3.49 -5.86 -6.65
N ILE A 184 -3.12 -5.31 -5.50
CA ILE A 184 -1.88 -5.67 -4.80
C ILE A 184 -2.18 -6.70 -3.70
N LYS A 185 -1.64 -7.92 -3.85
CA LYS A 185 -1.82 -9.02 -2.88
C LYS A 185 -0.97 -8.79 -1.63
N GLY A 186 -1.57 -8.16 -0.62
CA GLY A 186 -0.91 -7.85 0.66
C GLY A 186 -0.09 -6.56 0.59
N LEU A 187 0.16 -5.97 1.75
CA LEU A 187 1.10 -4.85 1.88
C LEU A 187 2.53 -5.39 1.72
N PRO A 188 3.37 -4.80 0.85
CA PRO A 188 4.79 -5.12 0.84
C PRO A 188 5.39 -4.95 2.24
N GLU A 189 6.09 -5.98 2.70
CA GLU A 189 6.78 -5.97 3.97
C GLU A 189 7.76 -4.78 4.03
N GLY A 190 7.76 -4.04 5.13
CA GLY A 190 8.63 -2.87 5.31
C GLY A 190 8.14 -1.60 4.61
N MET A 191 6.91 -1.54 4.08
CA MET A 191 6.36 -0.30 3.53
C MET A 191 6.36 0.81 4.59
N HIS A 192 6.85 2.00 4.20
CA HIS A 192 6.83 3.16 5.08
C HIS A 192 5.36 3.54 5.43
N PRO A 193 5.01 3.82 6.70
CA PRO A 193 3.62 4.08 7.11
C PRO A 193 2.93 5.24 6.36
N ARG A 194 3.73 6.19 5.84
CA ARG A 194 3.25 7.33 5.06
C ARG A 194 3.43 7.20 3.55
N ALA A 195 3.91 6.06 3.06
CA ALA A 195 4.08 5.85 1.63
C ALA A 195 2.71 5.92 0.92
N PRO A 196 2.60 6.70 -0.18
CA PRO A 196 1.45 6.60 -1.06
C PRO A 196 1.30 5.17 -1.60
N MET A 197 0.06 4.78 -1.90
CA MET A 197 -0.22 3.43 -2.38
C MET A 197 0.48 3.12 -3.68
N GLU A 198 0.66 4.13 -4.53
CA GLU A 198 1.34 3.99 -5.79
C GLU A 198 2.76 3.47 -5.58
N THR A 199 3.46 3.89 -4.52
CA THR A 199 4.80 3.39 -4.16
C THR A 199 4.86 1.87 -4.02
N ALA A 200 3.75 1.21 -3.69
CA ALA A 200 3.67 -0.25 -3.65
C ALA A 200 3.97 -0.92 -5.01
N GLN A 201 3.68 -0.25 -6.13
CA GLN A 201 3.92 -0.79 -7.47
C GLN A 201 5.41 -1.05 -7.72
N PHE A 202 6.30 -0.29 -7.09
CA PHE A 202 7.75 -0.51 -7.13
C PHE A 202 8.30 -1.19 -5.87
N ALA A 203 7.45 -1.61 -4.93
CA ALA A 203 7.95 -2.24 -3.71
C ALA A 203 8.70 -3.55 -3.98
N PHE A 204 8.41 -4.22 -5.10
CA PHE A 204 9.20 -5.37 -5.54
C PHE A 204 10.69 -5.02 -5.65
N LEU A 205 11.06 -3.78 -6.03
CA LEU A 205 12.44 -3.35 -6.25
C LEU A 205 13.25 -3.20 -4.96
N LEU A 206 12.60 -3.02 -3.81
CA LEU A 206 13.26 -2.76 -2.53
C LEU A 206 14.22 -3.89 -2.13
N GLY A 207 15.32 -3.51 -1.47
CA GLY A 207 16.40 -4.42 -1.09
C GLY A 207 17.50 -4.47 -2.14
N SER A 208 18.20 -5.60 -2.22
CA SER A 208 19.36 -5.78 -3.08
C SER A 208 19.17 -6.89 -4.12
N TRP A 209 19.69 -6.65 -5.32
CA TRP A 209 19.60 -7.54 -6.48
C TRP A 209 20.95 -7.72 -7.12
N GLU A 210 21.26 -8.94 -7.50
CA GLU A 210 22.32 -9.22 -8.46
C GLU A 210 21.74 -9.31 -9.87
N ASN A 211 22.54 -8.91 -10.86
CA ASN A 211 22.10 -8.95 -12.25
C ASN A 211 23.24 -9.03 -13.24
N GLU A 212 22.87 -9.45 -14.45
CA GLU A 212 23.71 -9.37 -15.64
C GLU A 212 22.97 -8.59 -16.72
N VAL A 213 23.54 -7.46 -17.11
CA VAL A 213 23.02 -6.62 -18.20
C VAL A 213 23.73 -6.97 -19.49
N LYS A 214 22.96 -7.31 -20.53
CA LYS A 214 23.45 -7.53 -21.88
C LYS A 214 23.02 -6.37 -22.77
N SER A 215 23.97 -5.78 -23.46
CA SER A 215 23.72 -4.71 -24.44
C SER A 215 24.08 -5.19 -25.84
N MET A 216 23.22 -4.89 -26.81
CA MET A 216 23.44 -5.22 -28.20
C MET A 216 24.61 -4.40 -28.76
N VAL A 217 25.60 -5.07 -29.36
CA VAL A 217 26.78 -4.43 -29.96
C VAL A 217 26.79 -4.52 -31.48
N ASP A 218 25.94 -5.38 -32.04
CA ASP A 218 25.70 -5.54 -33.47
C ASP A 218 24.21 -5.77 -33.67
N ILE A 219 23.56 -4.73 -34.20
CA ILE A 219 22.10 -4.63 -34.34
C ILE A 219 21.60 -5.52 -35.48
N GLU A 220 22.34 -5.59 -36.58
CA GLU A 220 21.96 -6.36 -37.78
C GLU A 220 21.86 -7.85 -37.46
N ASN A 221 22.82 -8.37 -36.70
CA ASN A 221 22.87 -9.79 -36.33
C ASN A 221 22.32 -10.09 -34.93
N LYS A 222 21.70 -9.11 -34.25
CA LYS A 222 21.19 -9.21 -32.88
C LYS A 222 22.20 -9.79 -31.88
N ARG A 223 23.47 -9.43 -32.00
CA ARG A 223 24.55 -9.97 -31.18
C ARG A 223 24.81 -9.07 -29.98
N TYR A 224 24.83 -9.68 -28.81
CA TYR A 224 25.13 -9.02 -27.54
C TYR A 224 26.62 -9.00 -27.23
N GLY A 225 27.06 -7.96 -26.53
CA GLY A 225 28.39 -7.90 -25.95
C GLY A 225 28.55 -8.83 -24.75
N GLN A 226 29.74 -8.81 -24.14
CA GLN A 226 29.96 -9.49 -22.86
C GLN A 226 29.02 -8.91 -21.79
N PRO A 227 28.32 -9.75 -21.00
CA PRO A 227 27.44 -9.27 -19.95
C PRO A 227 28.20 -8.48 -18.89
N VAL A 228 27.58 -7.40 -18.40
CA VAL A 228 28.09 -6.62 -17.27
C VAL A 228 27.35 -7.07 -16.02
N LYS A 229 28.08 -7.61 -15.05
CA LYS A 229 27.53 -7.93 -13.72
C LYS A 229 27.28 -6.66 -12.94
N GLY A 230 26.16 -6.59 -12.23
CA GLY A 230 25.81 -5.44 -11.42
C GLY A 230 25.11 -5.83 -10.11
N ILE A 231 25.17 -4.90 -9.17
CA ILE A 231 24.34 -4.89 -7.96
C ILE A 231 23.39 -3.73 -8.06
N TRP A 232 22.10 -3.98 -7.83
CA TRP A 232 21.06 -2.96 -7.79
C TRP A 232 20.47 -2.93 -6.39
N THR A 233 20.52 -1.79 -5.72
CA THR A 233 19.92 -1.61 -4.39
C THR A 233 18.81 -0.59 -4.47
N ALA A 234 17.75 -0.75 -3.67
CA ALA A 234 16.69 0.25 -3.57
C ALA A 234 16.13 0.36 -2.15
N LYS A 235 15.74 1.57 -1.79
CA LYS A 235 15.14 1.93 -0.50
C LYS A 235 14.08 3.02 -0.68
N PHE A 236 13.22 3.19 0.33
CA PHE A 236 12.35 4.35 0.38
C PHE A 236 13.15 5.65 0.49
N ALA A 237 12.63 6.69 -0.15
CA ALA A 237 13.12 8.06 -0.08
C ALA A 237 11.96 8.98 0.32
N SER A 238 12.30 10.19 0.79
CA SER A 238 11.34 11.24 1.10
C SER A 238 10.19 10.76 1.96
N GLU A 239 10.49 10.05 3.06
CA GLU A 239 9.48 9.58 4.01
C GLU A 239 8.40 8.67 3.37
N GLY A 240 8.81 7.86 2.39
CA GLY A 240 7.94 6.90 1.69
C GLY A 240 7.30 7.42 0.40
N PHE A 241 7.44 8.71 0.09
CA PHE A 241 6.87 9.33 -1.11
C PHE A 241 7.66 9.06 -2.40
N GLY A 242 8.83 8.43 -2.29
CA GLY A 242 9.59 7.99 -3.44
C GLY A 242 10.47 6.78 -3.14
N ILE A 243 11.16 6.32 -4.17
CA ILE A 243 12.15 5.26 -4.09
C ILE A 243 13.47 5.80 -4.60
N GLN A 244 14.53 5.59 -3.84
CA GLN A 244 15.89 5.79 -4.30
C GLN A 244 16.49 4.42 -4.59
N ASP A 245 16.87 4.20 -5.84
CA ASP A 245 17.59 3.01 -6.26
C ASP A 245 18.95 3.36 -6.85
N GLU A 246 19.90 2.45 -6.77
CA GLU A 246 21.25 2.63 -7.30
C GLU A 246 21.73 1.34 -7.93
N TRP A 247 22.11 1.41 -9.20
CA TRP A 247 22.77 0.31 -9.90
C TRP A 247 24.27 0.59 -9.96
N ARG A 248 25.10 -0.41 -9.65
CA ARG A 248 26.56 -0.36 -9.73
C ARG A 248 27.11 -1.59 -10.45
N ALA A 249 28.03 -1.38 -11.38
CA ALA A 249 28.75 -2.48 -12.02
C ALA A 249 29.76 -3.13 -11.05
N VAL A 250 29.83 -4.46 -11.06
CA VAL A 250 30.81 -5.23 -10.28
C VAL A 250 32.16 -5.19 -10.98
N GLY A 251 33.21 -4.79 -10.26
CA GLY A 251 34.58 -4.74 -10.78
C GLY A 251 34.88 -3.55 -11.70
N TRP A 252 33.91 -2.64 -11.91
CA TRP A 252 34.11 -1.43 -12.70
C TRP A 252 33.79 -0.18 -11.85
N VAL A 253 34.85 0.42 -11.29
CA VAL A 253 34.75 1.60 -10.44
C VAL A 253 34.15 2.78 -11.21
N GLY A 254 33.13 3.40 -10.63
CA GLY A 254 32.46 4.58 -11.19
C GLY A 254 31.39 4.30 -12.24
N ALA A 255 31.13 3.03 -12.59
CA ALA A 255 30.05 2.68 -13.51
C ALA A 255 28.75 2.40 -12.78
N GLY A 256 27.75 3.25 -13.04
CA GLY A 256 26.43 3.19 -12.42
C GLY A 256 26.01 4.53 -11.84
N GLY A 257 24.96 4.53 -11.03
CA GLY A 257 24.50 5.74 -10.34
C GLY A 257 23.08 5.62 -9.80
N PRO A 258 22.66 6.59 -8.98
CA PRO A 258 21.36 6.60 -8.36
C PRO A 258 20.26 7.09 -9.30
N THR A 259 19.05 6.58 -9.06
CA THR A 259 17.79 7.02 -9.64
C THR A 259 16.84 7.38 -8.51
N ILE A 260 16.10 8.47 -8.67
CA ILE A 260 14.95 8.80 -7.81
C ILE A 260 13.69 8.55 -8.59
N ARG A 261 12.77 7.78 -8.00
CA ARG A 261 11.45 7.46 -8.53
C ARG A 261 10.38 8.13 -7.68
N SER A 262 9.53 8.92 -8.31
CA SER A 262 8.36 9.53 -7.67
C SER A 262 7.12 9.31 -8.54
N PHE A 263 5.95 9.25 -7.91
CA PHE A 263 4.69 9.16 -8.62
C PHE A 263 4.09 10.56 -8.79
N ASP A 264 3.77 10.93 -10.02
CA ASP A 264 2.99 12.13 -10.32
C ASP A 264 1.49 11.78 -10.27
N PRO A 265 0.75 12.27 -9.26
CA PRO A 265 -0.66 11.93 -9.11
C PRO A 265 -1.56 12.61 -10.14
N VAL A 266 -1.08 13.60 -10.89
CA VAL A 266 -1.82 14.31 -11.94
C VAL A 266 -1.77 13.52 -13.25
N SER A 267 -0.57 13.26 -13.77
CA SER A 267 -0.40 12.46 -14.99
C SER A 267 -0.63 10.96 -14.76
N ARG A 268 -0.66 10.54 -13.49
CA ARG A 268 -0.76 9.12 -13.06
C ARG A 268 0.40 8.28 -13.59
N LYS A 269 1.58 8.88 -13.68
CA LYS A 269 2.81 8.25 -14.14
C LYS A 269 3.88 8.29 -13.06
N TRP A 270 4.75 7.30 -13.11
CA TRP A 270 6.04 7.34 -12.44
C TRP A 270 7.02 8.21 -13.22
N VAL A 271 7.70 9.06 -12.49
CA VAL A 271 8.83 9.87 -12.96
C VAL A 271 10.10 9.32 -12.33
N MET A 272 11.06 8.96 -13.16
CA MET A 272 12.31 8.31 -12.74
C MET A 272 13.48 9.12 -13.30
N THR A 273 14.24 9.73 -12.40
CA THR A 273 15.36 10.62 -12.76
C THR A 273 16.66 9.98 -12.36
N TYR A 274 17.50 9.65 -13.33
CA TYR A 274 18.87 9.21 -13.08
C TYR A 274 19.81 10.39 -12.91
N ILE A 275 20.63 10.31 -11.87
CA ILE A 275 21.61 11.35 -11.54
C ILE A 275 23.00 10.83 -11.92
N PRO A 276 23.66 11.41 -12.94
CA PRO A 276 25.00 11.00 -13.32
C PRO A 276 26.01 11.37 -12.23
N VAL A 277 26.65 10.36 -11.64
CA VAL A 277 27.74 10.54 -10.66
C VAL A 277 29.06 10.26 -11.36
N ASN A 278 29.99 11.23 -11.36
CA ASN A 278 31.26 11.16 -12.09
C ASN A 278 31.10 10.89 -13.61
N GLN A 279 30.02 11.44 -14.18
CA GLN A 279 29.66 11.33 -15.59
C GLN A 279 29.18 12.70 -16.10
N PRO A 280 29.22 12.95 -17.43
CA PRO A 280 28.66 14.18 -17.99
C PRO A 280 27.20 14.39 -17.56
N ARG A 281 26.85 15.64 -17.26
CA ARG A 281 25.48 16.03 -16.87
C ARG A 281 24.45 15.57 -17.90
N ASP A 282 24.79 15.60 -19.18
CA ASP A 282 23.91 15.23 -20.28
C ASP A 282 23.55 13.75 -20.32
N ASN A 283 24.17 12.92 -19.47
CA ASN A 283 23.76 11.53 -19.23
C ASN A 283 22.52 11.42 -18.32
N THR A 284 22.04 12.52 -17.76
CA THR A 284 20.77 12.55 -17.02
C THR A 284 19.65 12.09 -17.94
N TRP A 285 18.87 11.12 -17.50
CA TRP A 285 17.63 10.75 -18.18
C TRP A 285 16.45 10.90 -17.23
N LEU A 286 15.33 11.33 -17.81
CA LEU A 286 14.04 11.46 -17.17
C LEU A 286 13.09 10.50 -17.86
N MET A 287 12.75 9.41 -17.17
CA MET A 287 11.82 8.42 -17.68
C MET A 287 10.44 8.63 -17.07
N GLU A 288 9.43 8.68 -17.92
CA GLU A 288 8.04 8.60 -17.52
C GLU A 288 7.49 7.20 -17.84
N GLY A 289 6.76 6.58 -16.92
CA GLY A 289 6.15 5.27 -17.16
C GLY A 289 4.95 4.97 -16.29
N ALA A 290 4.21 3.92 -16.63
CA ALA A 290 3.06 3.46 -15.87
C ALA A 290 3.01 1.93 -15.84
N PHE A 291 2.44 1.40 -14.76
CA PHE A 291 2.16 -0.03 -14.65
C PHE A 291 0.84 -0.36 -15.34
N ASP A 292 0.80 -1.50 -16.05
CA ASP A 292 -0.42 -2.08 -16.58
C ASP A 292 -1.18 -2.88 -15.50
N GLU A 293 -2.36 -3.38 -15.85
CA GLU A 293 -3.21 -4.19 -14.96
C GLU A 293 -2.58 -5.54 -14.57
N LYS A 294 -1.56 -6.00 -15.32
CA LYS A 294 -0.82 -7.23 -15.04
C LYS A 294 0.39 -6.98 -14.14
N GLY A 295 0.65 -5.73 -13.78
CA GLY A 295 1.78 -5.33 -12.95
C GLY A 295 3.09 -5.15 -13.73
N ASN A 296 3.07 -5.05 -15.06
CA ASN A 296 4.25 -4.73 -15.86
C ASN A 296 4.38 -3.21 -16.01
N LEU A 297 5.62 -2.68 -15.95
CA LEU A 297 5.87 -1.27 -16.26
C LEU A 297 6.24 -1.12 -17.73
N GLU A 298 5.66 -0.13 -18.42
CA GLU A 298 6.25 0.47 -19.62
C GLU A 298 6.60 1.94 -19.31
N GLY A 299 7.84 2.33 -19.58
CA GLY A 299 8.30 3.71 -19.50
C GLY A 299 9.14 4.10 -20.69
N GLN A 300 9.33 5.39 -20.88
CA GLN A 300 10.17 5.92 -21.95
C GLN A 300 10.94 7.17 -21.53
N PHE A 301 12.11 7.37 -22.14
CA PHE A 301 12.90 8.58 -22.04
C PHE A 301 13.62 8.88 -23.36
N GLU A 302 14.07 10.12 -23.49
CA GLU A 302 14.92 10.57 -24.59
C GLU A 302 16.32 10.88 -24.06
N SER A 303 17.35 10.57 -24.86
CA SER A 303 18.75 10.88 -24.53
C SER A 303 19.61 10.86 -25.79
N THR A 304 20.92 11.04 -25.65
CA THR A 304 21.90 11.01 -26.73
C THR A 304 22.93 9.91 -26.51
N ASP A 305 23.31 9.19 -27.56
CA ASP A 305 24.37 8.18 -27.46
C ASP A 305 25.76 8.82 -27.37
N ARG A 306 26.81 8.00 -27.21
CA ARG A 306 28.22 8.48 -27.10
C ARG A 306 28.72 9.23 -28.34
N ARG A 307 28.00 9.17 -29.46
CA ARG A 307 28.31 9.92 -30.70
C ARG A 307 27.42 11.16 -30.85
N GLY A 308 26.61 11.49 -29.84
CA GLY A 308 25.69 12.61 -29.85
C GLY A 308 24.41 12.37 -30.64
N ARG A 309 24.11 11.13 -31.07
CA ARG A 309 22.87 10.86 -31.81
C ARG A 309 21.70 10.76 -30.84
N PRO A 310 20.61 11.52 -31.05
CA PRO A 310 19.44 11.42 -30.19
C PRO A 310 18.76 10.05 -30.38
N PHE A 311 18.18 9.54 -29.32
CA PHE A 311 17.37 8.33 -29.35
C PHE A 311 16.21 8.42 -28.37
N ILE A 312 15.15 7.66 -28.67
CA ILE A 312 14.09 7.34 -27.71
C ILE A 312 14.37 5.93 -27.20
N GLN A 313 14.22 5.74 -25.89
CA GLN A 313 14.36 4.44 -25.27
C GLN A 313 13.09 4.09 -24.49
N LYS A 314 12.49 2.97 -24.84
CA LYS A 314 11.41 2.34 -24.08
C LYS A 314 12.01 1.32 -23.13
N VAL A 315 11.53 1.29 -21.90
CA VAL A 315 11.98 0.37 -20.86
C VAL A 315 10.77 -0.38 -20.34
N PHE A 316 10.90 -1.69 -20.22
CA PHE A 316 9.83 -2.56 -19.73
C PHE A 316 10.31 -3.32 -18.51
N PHE A 317 9.50 -3.41 -17.47
CA PHE A 317 9.69 -4.33 -16.33
C PHE A 317 8.57 -5.37 -16.37
N TYR A 318 8.93 -6.64 -16.29
CA TYR A 318 8.01 -7.76 -16.47
C TYR A 318 8.53 -9.01 -15.75
N ASP A 319 7.69 -10.05 -15.70
CA ASP A 319 7.94 -11.29 -14.95
C ASP A 319 8.34 -11.01 -13.49
N ILE A 320 7.64 -10.04 -12.86
CA ILE A 320 7.95 -9.58 -11.51
C ILE A 320 7.42 -10.58 -10.48
N GLU A 321 8.36 -11.19 -9.77
CA GLU A 321 8.13 -12.14 -8.70
C GLU A 321 8.90 -11.72 -7.44
N LYS A 322 8.72 -12.47 -6.33
CA LYS A 322 9.33 -12.12 -5.05
C LYS A 322 10.85 -12.04 -5.13
N ASP A 323 11.49 -12.97 -5.82
CA ASP A 323 12.93 -13.18 -5.85
C ASP A 323 13.57 -12.96 -7.23
N ARG A 324 12.77 -12.62 -8.24
CA ARG A 324 13.25 -12.32 -9.60
C ARG A 324 12.36 -11.32 -10.32
N PHE A 325 12.96 -10.57 -11.24
CA PHE A 325 12.21 -9.84 -12.28
C PHE A 325 13.10 -9.60 -13.49
N SER A 326 12.50 -9.28 -14.63
CA SER A 326 13.20 -8.95 -15.86
C SER A 326 12.96 -7.50 -16.24
N TRP A 327 13.96 -6.89 -16.87
CA TRP A 327 13.73 -5.67 -17.64
C TRP A 327 14.42 -5.74 -19.00
N ARG A 328 13.80 -5.07 -19.97
CA ARG A 328 14.38 -4.88 -21.30
C ARG A 328 14.24 -3.42 -21.69
N ALA A 329 15.09 -2.99 -22.61
CA ALA A 329 14.92 -1.71 -23.25
C ALA A 329 15.04 -1.82 -24.76
N ASP A 330 14.11 -1.14 -25.44
CA ASP A 330 14.07 -0.99 -26.88
C ASP A 330 14.53 0.41 -27.24
N ARG A 331 15.21 0.55 -28.37
CA ARG A 331 15.78 1.82 -28.80
C ARG A 331 15.31 2.21 -30.20
N SER A 332 14.97 3.47 -30.36
CA SER A 332 14.66 4.08 -31.67
C SER A 332 15.57 5.28 -31.91
N TYR A 333 16.10 5.38 -33.13
CA TYR A 333 16.93 6.52 -33.59
C TYR A 333 16.19 7.43 -34.59
N ASP A 334 14.94 7.12 -34.94
CA ASP A 334 14.17 7.79 -36.00
C ASP A 334 12.85 8.37 -35.49
N GLY A 335 12.79 8.70 -34.19
CA GLY A 335 11.62 9.28 -33.54
C GLY A 335 10.50 8.27 -33.30
N GLY A 336 10.82 7.00 -33.11
CA GLY A 336 9.88 5.93 -32.79
C GLY A 336 9.24 5.24 -34.00
N LYS A 337 9.74 5.49 -35.23
CA LYS A 337 9.22 4.84 -36.45
C LYS A 337 9.69 3.40 -36.56
N THR A 338 10.95 3.14 -36.19
CA THR A 338 11.51 1.79 -36.08
C THR A 338 12.12 1.56 -34.70
N TRP A 339 12.11 0.30 -34.26
CA TRP A 339 12.56 -0.10 -32.94
C TRP A 339 13.58 -1.24 -33.04
N ILE A 340 14.70 -1.04 -32.34
CA ILE A 340 15.66 -2.08 -32.04
C ILE A 340 15.19 -2.72 -30.74
N GLU A 341 14.46 -3.82 -30.87
CA GLU A 341 13.91 -4.56 -29.73
C GLU A 341 15.02 -5.29 -28.95
N GLY A 342 14.93 -5.25 -27.63
CA GLY A 342 15.89 -5.90 -26.74
C GLY A 342 17.30 -5.34 -26.86
N PHE A 343 17.41 -4.05 -27.22
CA PHE A 343 18.70 -3.34 -27.27
C PHE A 343 19.50 -3.53 -25.97
N MET A 344 18.81 -3.54 -24.83
CA MET A 344 19.34 -4.00 -23.55
C MET A 344 18.38 -5.00 -22.91
N VAL A 345 18.92 -6.00 -22.24
CA VAL A 345 18.14 -6.97 -21.45
C VAL A 345 18.88 -7.32 -20.17
N ALA A 346 18.14 -7.54 -19.09
CA ALA A 346 18.71 -8.01 -17.84
C ALA A 346 17.67 -8.79 -17.01
N VAL A 347 18.15 -9.81 -16.31
CA VAL A 347 17.39 -10.57 -15.31
C VAL A 347 17.97 -10.25 -13.94
N GLN A 348 17.10 -9.91 -13.00
CA GLN A 348 17.47 -9.58 -11.63
C GLN A 348 17.14 -10.77 -10.74
N LYS A 349 18.04 -11.08 -9.82
CA LYS A 349 17.81 -12.07 -8.77
C LYS A 349 18.02 -11.42 -7.42
N ARG A 350 17.10 -11.65 -6.49
CA ARG A 350 17.19 -11.08 -5.14
C ARG A 350 18.40 -11.68 -4.42
N ILE A 351 19.18 -10.81 -3.79
CA ILE A 351 20.21 -11.23 -2.85
C ILE A 351 19.49 -11.55 -1.54
N GLN A 352 19.52 -12.80 -1.10
CA GLN A 352 19.01 -13.15 0.23
C GLN A 352 19.91 -12.49 1.26
N GLU A 353 19.34 -11.64 2.12
CA GLU A 353 20.03 -11.18 3.32
C GLU A 353 20.10 -12.36 4.29
N GLU A 354 21.29 -12.65 4.84
CA GLU A 354 21.36 -13.54 5.99
C GLU A 354 20.58 -12.90 7.14
N PRO A 355 19.70 -13.64 7.84
CA PRO A 355 18.99 -13.09 8.98
C PRO A 355 19.99 -12.82 10.12
N GLY A 356 20.44 -11.57 10.24
CA GLY A 356 21.17 -11.05 11.40
C GLY A 356 22.56 -10.49 11.09
N SER A 357 22.63 -9.16 10.94
CA SER A 357 23.81 -8.37 11.28
C SER A 357 23.38 -7.03 11.87
#